data_AF-A0A133ZDF5-F1
#
_entry.id   AF-A0A133ZDF5-F1
#
_cell.length_a   1.000
_cell.length_b   1.000
_cell.length_c   1.000
_cell.angle_alpha   90.00
_cell.angle_beta   90.00
_cell.angle_gamma   90.00
#
_symmetry.space_group_name_H-M   'P 1'
#
loop_
_entity.id
_entity.type
_entity.pdbx_description
1 polymer ?
#
loop_
_entity_poly.entity_id
_entity_poly.type
_entity_poly.pdbx_seq_one_letter_code
_entity_poly.pdbx_strand_id
1 'polypeptide(L)'
;MTKASNLDITTSGQSSAAIRTDRGGGSVTVDGGTYTSNGLGSPAIYSTADISVSNATLTSNLSECVCIEGLNSIKLENCDLTANNTKQNGNATFLDTIMIYQSMSGDANSGTSSFSMSGGSITSKSGHVFHVTNTDAVITLNNVTIKNEDSNNILLSVCADGWSGGSNIATLDATSQKLSGLVKVGNDSTLTMNLSSNSNFEGTIDGNISNASGIRVSTEVGNVSVTLDDTSTWTLTADSYVTSFHGNAQNIISNGHTLYVSGTALTGTK
;
A
#
# COMPACT_ATOMS: atom_id res chain seq x y z
N MET A 1 11.21 22.77 -8.69
CA MET A 1 11.73 22.10 -7.48
C MET A 1 11.43 22.96 -6.28
N THR A 2 10.72 22.41 -5.30
CA THR A 2 10.35 23.06 -4.04
C THR A 2 11.06 22.34 -2.89
N LYS A 3 11.55 23.09 -1.89
CA LYS A 3 12.22 22.53 -0.71
C LYS A 3 11.63 23.11 0.56
N ALA A 4 11.42 22.27 1.56
CA ALA A 4 11.02 22.67 2.91
C ALA A 4 11.84 21.88 3.93
N SER A 5 12.01 22.45 5.13
CA SER A 5 12.74 21.77 6.20
C SER A 5 12.20 22.16 7.57
N ASN A 6 12.00 21.18 8.43
CA ASN A 6 11.64 21.33 9.84
C ASN A 6 10.46 22.29 10.08
N LEU A 7 9.39 22.14 9.31
CA LEU A 7 8.16 22.90 9.50
C LEU A 7 7.21 22.18 10.45
N ASP A 8 6.39 22.95 11.15
CA ASP A 8 5.23 22.46 11.91
C ASP A 8 3.96 22.95 11.19
N ILE A 9 3.29 22.04 10.49
CA ILE A 9 2.12 22.34 9.66
C ILE A 9 0.92 21.58 10.20
N THR A 10 -0.16 22.31 10.48
CA THR A 10 -1.47 21.74 10.76
C THR A 10 -2.52 22.33 9.83
N THR A 11 -3.28 21.47 9.16
CA THR A 11 -4.40 21.86 8.31
C THR A 11 -5.71 21.22 8.79
N SER A 12 -6.84 21.90 8.54
CA SER A 12 -8.18 21.41 8.93
C SER A 12 -9.25 21.62 7.87
N GLY A 13 -8.93 22.29 6.76
CA GLY A 13 -9.85 22.48 5.65
C GLY A 13 -10.04 21.18 4.85
N GLN A 14 -11.16 21.08 4.15
CA GLN A 14 -11.35 20.00 3.17
C GLN A 14 -10.34 20.15 2.02
N SER A 15 -9.84 19.02 1.51
CA SER A 15 -8.84 18.97 0.43
C SER A 15 -7.56 19.76 0.72
N SER A 16 -7.20 19.88 1.99
CA SER A 16 -6.07 20.67 2.49
C SER A 16 -4.97 19.75 3.02
N ALA A 17 -4.32 19.01 2.12
CA ALA A 17 -3.15 18.20 2.49
C ALA A 17 -2.00 19.07 2.99
N ALA A 18 -1.24 18.58 3.98
CA ALA A 18 -0.14 19.35 4.59
C ALA A 18 1.06 19.49 3.63
N ILE A 19 1.37 18.43 2.89
CA ILE A 19 2.31 18.44 1.77
C ILE A 19 1.48 18.11 0.51
N ARG A 20 1.26 19.11 -0.33
CA ARG A 20 0.43 18.96 -1.54
C ARG A 20 1.19 19.38 -2.77
N THR A 21 1.07 18.58 -3.82
CA THR A 21 1.38 18.98 -5.19
C THR A 21 0.11 18.88 -6.02
N ASP A 22 -0.03 19.80 -6.96
CA ASP A 22 -1.14 19.84 -7.92
C ASP A 22 -0.54 19.87 -9.33
N ARG A 23 -1.37 20.07 -10.36
CA ARG A 23 -1.02 20.02 -11.79
C ARG A 23 0.41 20.46 -12.15
N GLY A 24 1.06 19.68 -13.00
CA GLY A 24 2.29 20.06 -13.70
C GLY A 24 3.54 19.28 -13.31
N GLY A 25 3.43 18.31 -12.40
CA GLY A 25 4.56 17.48 -11.96
C GLY A 25 5.63 18.29 -11.22
N GLY A 26 6.89 17.93 -11.42
CA GLY A 26 8.03 18.55 -10.75
C GLY A 26 8.49 17.76 -9.53
N SER A 27 9.19 18.42 -8.61
CA SER A 27 9.74 17.76 -7.42
C SER A 27 9.64 18.60 -6.15
N VAL A 28 9.33 17.93 -5.04
CA VAL A 28 9.28 18.47 -3.68
C VAL A 28 10.21 17.66 -2.77
N THR A 29 11.05 18.34 -1.99
CA THR A 29 11.87 17.72 -0.95
C THR A 29 11.56 18.33 0.40
N VAL A 30 11.26 17.49 1.39
CA VAL A 30 10.97 17.87 2.77
C VAL A 30 11.93 17.13 3.69
N ASP A 31 12.58 17.85 4.62
CA ASP A 31 13.46 17.24 5.62
C ASP A 31 13.13 17.72 7.03
N GLY A 32 12.71 16.81 7.89
CA GLY A 32 12.28 17.09 9.25
C GLY A 32 10.89 17.73 9.36
N GLY A 33 10.38 17.80 10.57
CA GLY A 33 9.14 18.51 10.91
C GLY A 33 7.93 17.61 11.14
N THR A 34 6.80 18.26 11.41
CA THR A 34 5.52 17.62 11.74
C THR A 34 4.45 18.15 10.79
N TYR A 35 3.74 17.24 10.14
CA TYR A 35 2.74 17.56 9.14
C TYR A 35 1.44 16.84 9.48
N THR A 36 0.46 17.59 9.97
CA THR A 36 -0.83 17.08 10.42
C THR A 36 -1.97 17.59 9.55
N SER A 37 -2.81 16.69 9.07
CA SER A 37 -4.07 17.02 8.39
C SER A 37 -5.28 16.47 9.15
N ASN A 38 -6.31 17.31 9.26
CA ASN A 38 -7.56 16.98 9.98
C ASN A 38 -8.80 16.99 9.08
N GLY A 39 -8.67 17.50 7.86
CA GLY A 39 -9.79 17.63 6.92
C GLY A 39 -10.13 16.35 6.18
N LEU A 40 -11.33 16.29 5.62
CA LEU A 40 -11.74 15.24 4.69
C LEU A 40 -11.00 15.41 3.35
N GLY A 41 -10.65 14.30 2.69
CA GLY A 41 -9.90 14.32 1.43
C GLY A 41 -8.55 14.99 1.56
N SER A 42 -7.96 14.96 2.76
CA SER A 42 -6.75 15.71 3.11
C SER A 42 -5.72 14.75 3.69
N PRO A 43 -4.97 14.01 2.85
CA PRO A 43 -3.85 13.24 3.34
C PRO A 43 -2.74 14.14 3.88
N ALA A 44 -1.81 13.57 4.65
CA ALA A 44 -0.62 14.32 5.04
C ALA A 44 0.23 14.64 3.80
N ILE A 45 0.29 13.71 2.84
CA ILE A 45 0.92 13.90 1.53
C ILE A 45 -0.06 13.58 0.40
N TYR A 46 -0.26 14.54 -0.51
CA TYR A 46 -0.98 14.35 -1.76
C TYR A 46 -0.04 14.62 -2.94
N SER A 47 0.19 13.60 -3.77
CA SER A 47 1.17 13.62 -4.85
C SER A 47 0.54 13.61 -6.24
N THR A 48 0.88 14.64 -7.02
CA THR A 48 0.79 14.71 -8.49
C THR A 48 2.17 15.07 -9.09
N ALA A 49 3.24 14.85 -8.32
CA ALA A 49 4.64 15.14 -8.66
C ALA A 49 5.59 14.23 -7.85
N ASP A 50 6.90 14.29 -8.08
CA ASP A 50 7.86 13.51 -7.28
C ASP A 50 8.08 14.15 -5.90
N ILE A 51 7.79 13.42 -4.82
CA ILE A 51 7.96 13.93 -3.45
C ILE A 51 8.95 13.05 -2.69
N SER A 52 9.95 13.67 -2.06
CA SER A 52 10.84 13.00 -1.10
C SER A 52 10.71 13.64 0.27
N VAL A 53 10.45 12.85 1.30
CA VAL A 53 10.34 13.30 2.69
C VAL A 53 11.28 12.49 3.57
N SER A 54 12.08 13.16 4.38
CA SER A 54 12.95 12.52 5.37
C SER A 54 12.69 13.02 6.78
N ASN A 55 12.91 12.16 7.78
CA ASN A 55 12.97 12.51 9.21
C ASN A 55 11.72 13.24 9.76
N ALA A 56 10.54 12.98 9.21
CA ALA A 56 9.32 13.73 9.52
C ALA A 56 8.24 12.86 10.18
N THR A 57 7.37 13.51 10.96
CA THR A 57 6.12 12.90 11.46
C THR A 57 4.94 13.35 10.59
N LEU A 58 4.21 12.38 10.04
CA LEU A 58 3.09 12.58 9.12
C LEU A 58 1.82 12.02 9.74
N THR A 59 0.82 12.87 9.97
CA THR A 59 -0.44 12.47 10.61
C THR A 59 -1.64 12.90 9.79
N SER A 60 -2.55 11.96 9.51
CA SER A 60 -3.88 12.25 8.99
C SER A 60 -4.94 11.68 9.92
N ASN A 61 -5.84 12.53 10.40
CA ASN A 61 -6.81 12.16 11.43
C ASN A 61 -8.20 11.75 10.90
N LEU A 62 -8.46 11.99 9.61
CA LEU A 62 -9.77 11.78 9.00
C LEU A 62 -9.74 11.08 7.64
N SER A 63 -8.61 11.15 6.92
CA SER A 63 -8.45 10.61 5.55
C SER A 63 -7.26 9.64 5.51
N GLU A 64 -6.86 9.23 4.30
CA GLU A 64 -5.58 8.58 4.02
C GLU A 64 -4.43 9.43 4.58
N CYS A 65 -3.24 8.88 4.78
CA CYS A 65 -2.07 9.71 5.08
C CYS A 65 -1.23 10.00 3.84
N VAL A 66 -1.26 9.11 2.84
CA VAL A 66 -0.59 9.29 1.56
C VAL A 66 -1.54 8.97 0.42
N CYS A 67 -1.60 9.87 -0.57
CA CYS A 67 -2.23 9.61 -1.86
C CYS A 67 -1.22 9.89 -2.99
N ILE A 68 -1.10 8.97 -3.95
CA ILE A 68 -0.33 9.16 -5.19
C ILE A 68 -1.27 9.03 -6.37
N GLU A 69 -1.26 10.04 -7.25
CA GLU A 69 -2.00 10.01 -8.50
C GLU A 69 -1.11 9.74 -9.70
N GLY A 70 -1.51 8.80 -10.57
CA GLY A 70 -0.87 8.53 -11.86
C GLY A 70 0.61 8.17 -11.74
N LEU A 71 1.43 8.59 -12.70
CA LEU A 71 2.84 8.19 -12.82
C LEU A 71 3.81 8.72 -11.74
N ASN A 72 3.30 9.39 -10.71
CA ASN A 72 4.10 10.14 -9.75
C ASN A 72 4.71 9.24 -8.66
N SER A 73 5.63 9.82 -7.89
CA SER A 73 6.35 9.10 -6.85
C SER A 73 6.36 9.77 -5.49
N ILE A 74 6.40 8.93 -4.44
CA ILE A 74 6.71 9.35 -3.07
C ILE A 74 7.83 8.46 -2.52
N LYS A 75 8.87 9.09 -1.98
CA LYS A 75 9.95 8.45 -1.22
C LYS A 75 9.95 8.96 0.22
N LEU A 76 9.88 8.05 1.18
CA LEU A 76 9.95 8.32 2.62
C LEU A 76 11.20 7.71 3.23
N GLU A 77 11.95 8.49 4.01
CA GLU A 77 13.16 8.01 4.68
C GLU A 77 13.16 8.40 6.16
N ASN A 78 13.09 7.40 7.04
CA ASN A 78 12.96 7.60 8.50
C ASN A 78 11.77 8.50 8.89
N CYS A 79 10.63 8.30 8.24
CA CYS A 79 9.38 9.01 8.57
C CYS A 79 8.46 8.16 9.44
N ASP A 80 7.74 8.81 10.34
CA ASP A 80 6.69 8.17 11.16
C ASP A 80 5.31 8.62 10.67
N LEU A 81 4.58 7.68 10.09
CA LEU A 81 3.29 7.91 9.47
C LEU A 81 2.17 7.34 10.35
N THR A 82 1.12 8.12 10.60
CA THR A 82 -0.10 7.67 11.27
C THR A 82 -1.33 8.11 10.47
N ALA A 83 -2.20 7.17 10.11
CA ALA A 83 -3.49 7.46 9.48
C ALA A 83 -4.65 6.97 10.37
N ASN A 84 -5.70 7.77 10.46
CA ASN A 84 -6.99 7.41 11.01
C ASN A 84 -8.08 7.71 9.97
N ASN A 85 -8.04 6.99 8.85
CA ASN A 85 -8.99 7.17 7.77
C ASN A 85 -10.36 6.67 8.22
N THR A 86 -11.26 7.59 8.56
CA THR A 86 -12.60 7.27 9.10
C THR A 86 -13.71 7.62 8.13
N LYS A 87 -13.37 8.18 6.96
CA LYS A 87 -14.34 8.59 5.94
C LYS A 87 -13.74 8.47 4.55
N GLN A 88 -14.46 7.75 3.69
CA GLN A 88 -14.23 7.76 2.25
C GLN A 88 -14.38 9.18 1.68
N ASN A 89 -13.55 9.51 0.69
CA ASN A 89 -13.62 10.79 -0.03
C ASN A 89 -13.62 10.55 -1.55
N GLY A 90 -14.28 11.46 -2.29
CA GLY A 90 -14.40 11.34 -3.74
C GLY A 90 -15.12 10.05 -4.13
N ASN A 91 -14.47 9.24 -4.97
CA ASN A 91 -15.02 7.96 -5.43
C ASN A 91 -14.51 6.75 -4.63
N ALA A 92 -13.69 6.95 -3.59
CA ALA A 92 -13.16 5.84 -2.81
C ALA A 92 -14.29 5.02 -2.19
N THR A 93 -14.22 3.69 -2.31
CA THR A 93 -15.14 2.77 -1.63
C THR A 93 -14.44 1.96 -0.53
N PHE A 94 -13.14 2.16 -0.34
CA PHE A 94 -12.37 1.64 0.79
C PHE A 94 -11.94 2.73 1.76
N LEU A 95 -11.50 2.31 2.94
CA LEU A 95 -10.68 3.12 3.83
C LEU A 95 -9.27 2.57 3.73
N ASP A 96 -8.28 3.45 3.61
CA ASP A 96 -6.89 3.06 3.52
C ASP A 96 -5.94 4.13 4.10
N THR A 97 -4.72 3.70 4.42
CA THR A 97 -3.64 4.56 4.91
C THR A 97 -2.85 5.15 3.76
N ILE A 98 -2.56 4.33 2.74
CA ILE A 98 -1.82 4.71 1.54
C ILE A 98 -2.61 4.30 0.30
N MET A 99 -3.07 5.30 -0.44
CA MET A 99 -3.78 5.12 -1.70
C MET A 99 -2.86 5.42 -2.89
N ILE A 100 -2.77 4.50 -3.84
CA ILE A 100 -2.03 4.67 -5.08
C ILE A 100 -2.99 4.43 -6.23
N TYR A 101 -3.32 5.47 -6.97
CA TYR A 101 -4.41 5.41 -7.93
C TYR A 101 -4.24 6.32 -9.14
N GLN A 102 -5.04 6.11 -10.18
CA GLN A 102 -5.25 7.11 -11.22
C GLN A 102 -6.65 7.71 -11.07
N SER A 103 -6.73 9.02 -10.95
CA SER A 103 -8.00 9.74 -10.95
C SER A 103 -8.50 10.02 -12.39
N MET A 104 -9.76 10.45 -12.51
CA MET A 104 -10.37 10.90 -13.77
C MET A 104 -10.33 12.43 -13.94
N SER A 105 -9.57 13.16 -13.13
CA SER A 105 -9.54 14.63 -13.18
C SER A 105 -8.69 15.19 -14.32
N GLY A 106 -7.72 14.40 -14.80
CA GLY A 106 -6.70 14.84 -15.75
C GLY A 106 -5.55 15.63 -15.10
N ASP A 107 -5.46 15.64 -13.77
CA ASP A 107 -4.40 16.39 -13.05
C ASP A 107 -3.05 15.67 -13.08
N ALA A 108 -3.06 14.35 -13.25
CA ALA A 108 -1.87 13.51 -13.41
C ALA A 108 -1.98 12.61 -14.65
N ASN A 109 -0.85 12.45 -15.35
CA ASN A 109 -0.73 11.51 -16.45
C ASN A 109 -0.70 10.06 -15.92
N SER A 110 -1.31 9.15 -16.68
CA SER A 110 -1.24 7.71 -16.40
C SER A 110 0.16 7.15 -16.64
N GLY A 111 0.50 6.14 -15.85
CA GLY A 111 1.78 5.44 -15.88
C GLY A 111 1.99 4.71 -14.55
N THR A 112 3.19 4.19 -14.35
CA THR A 112 3.52 3.44 -13.14
C THR A 112 3.86 4.38 -11.98
N SER A 113 3.05 4.36 -10.93
CA SER A 113 3.29 5.07 -9.67
C SER A 113 4.41 4.39 -8.87
N SER A 114 5.13 5.14 -8.03
CA SER A 114 6.11 4.55 -7.11
C SER A 114 5.98 5.07 -5.69
N PHE A 115 5.84 4.16 -4.73
CA PHE A 115 5.98 4.44 -3.31
C PHE A 115 7.22 3.71 -2.78
N SER A 116 8.13 4.42 -2.12
CA SER A 116 9.27 3.81 -1.44
C SER A 116 9.39 4.30 -0.02
N MET A 117 9.67 3.39 0.92
CA MET A 117 9.91 3.73 2.31
C MET A 117 11.07 2.93 2.89
N SER A 118 12.01 3.62 3.54
CA SER A 118 13.13 3.01 4.27
C SER A 118 13.20 3.52 5.70
N GLY A 119 13.23 2.61 6.67
CA GLY A 119 13.17 2.97 8.08
C GLY A 119 11.82 3.56 8.49
N GLY A 120 11.75 4.08 9.73
CA GLY A 120 10.54 4.73 10.27
C GLY A 120 9.38 3.75 10.50
N SER A 121 8.16 4.30 10.53
CA SER A 121 6.96 3.53 10.86
C SER A 121 5.70 3.94 10.08
N ILE A 122 4.80 2.98 9.88
CA ILE A 122 3.43 3.17 9.39
C ILE A 122 2.48 2.63 10.47
N THR A 123 1.64 3.50 11.01
CA THR A 123 0.52 3.13 11.88
C THR A 123 -0.80 3.38 11.15
N SER A 124 -1.42 2.29 10.69
CA SER A 124 -2.76 2.30 10.12
C SER A 124 -3.77 2.07 11.24
N LYS A 125 -4.54 3.08 11.64
CA LYS A 125 -5.57 2.91 12.68
C LYS A 125 -6.86 2.31 12.15
N SER A 126 -7.10 2.45 10.85
CA SER A 126 -8.30 1.97 10.18
C SER A 126 -8.04 1.80 8.68
N GLY A 127 -8.69 0.80 8.10
CA GLY A 127 -8.59 0.51 6.68
C GLY A 127 -7.38 -0.33 6.26
N HIS A 128 -7.17 -0.40 4.95
CA HIS A 128 -6.08 -1.14 4.34
C HIS A 128 -4.77 -0.35 4.50
N VAL A 129 -3.63 -1.01 4.76
CA VAL A 129 -2.35 -0.28 4.84
C VAL A 129 -2.00 0.30 3.46
N PHE A 130 -2.08 -0.53 2.43
CA PHE A 130 -1.90 -0.14 1.03
C PHE A 130 -3.13 -0.51 0.20
N HIS A 131 -3.59 0.42 -0.63
CA HIS A 131 -4.62 0.20 -1.64
C HIS A 131 -4.13 0.69 -3.01
N VAL A 132 -4.07 -0.23 -3.97
CA VAL A 132 -3.72 0.07 -5.36
C VAL A 132 -4.95 -0.15 -6.24
N THR A 133 -5.35 0.88 -6.97
CA THR A 133 -6.53 0.82 -7.83
C THR A 133 -6.38 1.71 -9.05
N ASN A 134 -6.88 1.27 -10.20
CA ASN A 134 -6.92 2.02 -11.44
C ASN A 134 -5.53 2.52 -11.91
N THR A 135 -4.43 1.95 -11.45
CA THR A 135 -3.07 2.27 -11.88
C THR A 135 -2.14 1.05 -11.78
N ASP A 136 -0.95 1.21 -12.35
CA ASP A 136 0.19 0.34 -12.10
C ASP A 136 1.04 0.97 -10.99
N ALA A 137 1.49 0.18 -10.01
CA ALA A 137 2.25 0.69 -8.87
C ALA A 137 3.44 -0.20 -8.50
N VAL A 138 4.53 0.42 -8.07
CA VAL A 138 5.67 -0.24 -7.41
C VAL A 138 5.78 0.28 -5.99
N ILE A 139 5.71 -0.63 -5.02
CA ILE A 139 5.84 -0.38 -3.59
C ILE A 139 7.16 -1.01 -3.13
N THR A 140 8.09 -0.22 -2.62
CA THR A 140 9.40 -0.69 -2.13
C THR A 140 9.53 -0.40 -0.64
N LEU A 141 9.73 -1.43 0.17
CA LEU A 141 9.86 -1.33 1.63
C LEU A 141 11.20 -1.89 2.09
N ASN A 142 11.90 -1.12 2.93
CA ASN A 142 13.14 -1.56 3.55
C ASN A 142 13.16 -1.22 5.05
N ASN A 143 13.09 -2.25 5.90
CA ASN A 143 13.17 -2.11 7.36
C ASN A 143 12.17 -1.09 7.94
N VAL A 144 10.91 -1.15 7.49
CA VAL A 144 9.82 -0.27 7.94
C VAL A 144 9.01 -0.94 9.05
N THR A 145 8.70 -0.25 10.14
CA THR A 145 7.79 -0.80 11.15
C THR A 145 6.34 -0.59 10.74
N ILE A 146 5.58 -1.64 10.45
CA ILE A 146 4.16 -1.53 10.09
C ILE A 146 3.30 -2.05 11.25
N LYS A 147 2.39 -1.21 11.72
CA LYS A 147 1.35 -1.54 12.70
C LYS A 147 -0.02 -1.28 12.06
N ASN A 148 -0.76 -2.34 11.78
CA ASN A 148 -2.16 -2.23 11.41
C ASN A 148 -3.04 -2.50 12.64
N GLU A 149 -3.86 -1.53 13.01
CA GLU A 149 -4.81 -1.64 14.12
C GLU A 149 -6.24 -1.92 13.63
N ASP A 150 -6.47 -1.94 12.30
CA ASP A 150 -7.73 -2.33 11.72
C ASP A 150 -8.02 -3.82 11.99
N SER A 151 -9.26 -4.13 12.39
CA SER A 151 -9.65 -5.49 12.77
C SER A 151 -9.66 -6.47 11.61
N ASN A 152 -9.82 -6.00 10.36
CA ASN A 152 -9.71 -6.84 9.18
C ASN A 152 -8.24 -7.15 8.83
N ASN A 153 -7.31 -6.37 9.39
CA ASN A 153 -5.86 -6.55 9.25
C ASN A 153 -5.40 -6.71 7.78
N ILE A 154 -5.96 -5.90 6.87
CA ILE A 154 -5.58 -5.92 5.44
C ILE A 154 -4.31 -5.10 5.25
N LEU A 155 -3.22 -5.78 4.87
CA LEU A 155 -1.93 -5.17 4.56
C LEU A 155 -1.97 -4.51 3.18
N LEU A 156 -2.39 -5.25 2.16
CA LEU A 156 -2.37 -4.78 0.79
C LEU A 156 -3.64 -5.23 0.07
N SER A 157 -4.22 -4.32 -0.70
CA SER A 157 -5.31 -4.63 -1.63
C SER A 157 -4.96 -4.10 -3.02
N VAL A 158 -5.17 -4.95 -4.03
CA VAL A 158 -5.05 -4.61 -5.45
C VAL A 158 -6.36 -5.02 -6.11
N CYS A 159 -7.24 -4.05 -6.37
CA CYS A 159 -8.56 -4.30 -6.91
C CYS A 159 -9.19 -3.03 -7.49
N ALA A 160 -10.26 -3.21 -8.26
CA ALA A 160 -11.11 -2.10 -8.66
C ALA A 160 -11.70 -1.36 -7.44
N ASP A 161 -11.86 -0.05 -7.61
CA ASP A 161 -12.58 0.84 -6.72
C ASP A 161 -13.46 1.79 -7.59
N GLY A 162 -13.88 2.96 -7.10
CA GLY A 162 -14.75 3.90 -7.82
C GLY A 162 -14.13 4.64 -9.01
N TRP A 163 -13.05 4.12 -9.59
CA TRP A 163 -12.42 4.66 -10.81
C TRP A 163 -12.32 3.61 -11.91
N SER A 164 -12.11 4.08 -13.14
CA SER A 164 -12.00 3.21 -14.33
C SER A 164 -11.00 3.78 -15.34
N GLY A 165 -10.57 2.95 -16.29
CA GLY A 165 -9.70 3.34 -17.40
C GLY A 165 -8.22 2.99 -17.21
N GLY A 166 -7.79 2.61 -16.02
CA GLY A 166 -6.47 2.05 -15.72
C GLY A 166 -6.53 0.58 -15.35
N SER A 167 -5.36 -0.05 -15.21
CA SER A 167 -5.22 -1.43 -14.73
C SER A 167 -5.12 -1.47 -13.20
N ASN A 168 -5.16 -2.67 -12.60
CA ASN A 168 -4.96 -2.86 -11.16
C ASN A 168 -3.71 -3.73 -10.98
N ILE A 169 -2.52 -3.14 -11.10
CA ILE A 169 -1.26 -3.88 -11.08
C ILE A 169 -0.36 -3.34 -9.99
N ALA A 170 0.16 -4.21 -9.13
CA ALA A 170 1.12 -3.84 -8.11
C ALA A 170 2.35 -4.74 -8.13
N THR A 171 3.51 -4.15 -7.83
CA THR A 171 4.71 -4.85 -7.38
C THR A 171 5.01 -4.43 -5.95
N LEU A 172 5.23 -5.40 -5.06
CA LEU A 172 5.72 -5.19 -3.70
C LEU A 172 7.12 -5.78 -3.57
N ASP A 173 8.12 -4.92 -3.41
CA ASP A 173 9.50 -5.29 -3.14
C ASP A 173 9.83 -5.04 -1.66
N ALA A 174 9.92 -6.12 -0.88
CA ALA A 174 10.15 -6.08 0.55
C ALA A 174 11.55 -6.62 0.88
N THR A 175 12.37 -5.79 1.51
CA THR A 175 13.77 -6.10 1.88
C THR A 175 13.96 -5.90 3.38
N SER A 176 14.54 -6.88 4.09
CA SER A 176 14.71 -6.82 5.55
C SER A 176 13.41 -6.43 6.27
N GLN A 177 12.28 -6.97 5.80
CA GLN A 177 10.97 -6.45 6.11
C GLN A 177 10.13 -7.50 6.83
N LYS A 178 9.50 -7.10 7.94
CA LYS A 178 8.44 -7.87 8.58
C LYS A 178 7.09 -7.35 8.08
N LEU A 179 6.30 -8.23 7.48
CA LEU A 179 4.97 -7.97 6.96
C LEU A 179 3.97 -8.88 7.68
N SER A 180 2.80 -8.35 8.02
CA SER A 180 1.72 -9.15 8.58
C SER A 180 0.37 -8.65 8.09
N GLY A 181 -0.57 -9.57 7.89
CA GLY A 181 -1.95 -9.28 7.52
C GLY A 181 -2.41 -9.98 6.24
N LEU A 182 -3.57 -9.55 5.76
CA LEU A 182 -4.19 -10.08 4.55
C LEU A 182 -3.70 -9.32 3.32
N VAL A 183 -3.42 -10.05 2.25
CA VAL A 183 -3.19 -9.50 0.92
C VAL A 183 -4.37 -9.91 0.04
N LYS A 184 -5.05 -8.92 -0.53
CA LYS A 184 -6.28 -9.06 -1.27
C LYS A 184 -6.06 -8.69 -2.74
N VAL A 185 -6.20 -9.63 -3.66
CA VAL A 185 -5.99 -9.38 -5.10
C VAL A 185 -7.23 -9.80 -5.87
N GLY A 186 -7.92 -8.82 -6.47
CA GLY A 186 -9.16 -9.05 -7.21
C GLY A 186 -8.94 -9.84 -8.50
N ASN A 187 -9.98 -10.49 -9.01
CA ASN A 187 -9.91 -11.35 -10.20
C ASN A 187 -9.47 -10.62 -11.49
N ASP A 188 -9.61 -9.30 -11.52
CA ASP A 188 -9.19 -8.40 -12.60
C ASP A 188 -7.81 -7.76 -12.35
N SER A 189 -7.09 -8.20 -11.33
CA SER A 189 -5.91 -7.54 -10.79
C SER A 189 -4.67 -8.44 -10.80
N THR A 190 -3.50 -7.82 -10.70
CA THR A 190 -2.21 -8.51 -10.71
C THR A 190 -1.29 -8.01 -9.59
N LEU A 191 -0.65 -8.94 -8.89
CA LEU A 191 0.37 -8.67 -7.88
C LEU A 191 1.64 -9.47 -8.16
N THR A 192 2.78 -8.78 -8.15
CA THR A 192 4.10 -9.41 -7.96
C THR A 192 4.61 -9.05 -6.57
N MET A 193 4.98 -10.06 -5.78
CA MET A 193 5.48 -9.85 -4.42
C MET A 193 6.85 -10.52 -4.27
N ASN A 194 7.88 -9.73 -3.96
CA ASN A 194 9.26 -10.17 -3.82
C ASN A 194 9.73 -9.91 -2.38
N LEU A 195 10.18 -10.96 -1.69
CA LEU A 195 10.73 -10.89 -0.35
C LEU A 195 12.20 -11.29 -0.39
N SER A 196 13.05 -10.42 0.17
CA SER A 196 14.49 -10.65 0.24
C SER A 196 15.10 -10.21 1.56
N SER A 197 16.34 -10.61 1.80
CA SER A 197 17.18 -10.18 2.92
C SER A 197 16.53 -10.46 4.29
N ASN A 198 16.21 -11.73 4.57
CA ASN A 198 15.56 -12.17 5.80
C ASN A 198 14.17 -11.54 6.03
N SER A 199 13.43 -11.25 4.97
CA SER A 199 12.06 -10.76 5.10
C SER A 199 11.12 -11.87 5.58
N ASN A 200 10.09 -11.51 6.32
CA ASN A 200 9.05 -12.42 6.76
C ASN A 200 7.67 -11.85 6.43
N PHE A 201 6.82 -12.66 5.83
CA PHE A 201 5.39 -12.38 5.70
C PHE A 201 4.59 -13.38 6.54
N GLU A 202 3.82 -12.88 7.49
CA GLU A 202 2.86 -13.67 8.28
C GLU A 202 1.44 -13.28 7.88
N GLY A 203 0.82 -14.08 7.03
CA GLY A 203 -0.42 -13.67 6.39
C GLY A 203 -0.99 -14.63 5.37
N THR A 204 -2.04 -14.16 4.72
CA THR A 204 -2.82 -14.92 3.73
C THR A 204 -3.00 -14.10 2.45
N ILE A 205 -3.03 -14.79 1.31
CA ILE A 205 -3.36 -14.19 0.00
C ILE A 205 -4.66 -14.82 -0.52
N ASP A 206 -5.65 -13.98 -0.83
CA ASP A 206 -6.89 -14.39 -1.51
C ASP A 206 -7.52 -13.23 -2.31
N GLY A 207 -8.62 -13.50 -3.00
CA GLY A 207 -9.36 -12.49 -3.79
C GLY A 207 -10.80 -12.26 -3.38
N ASN A 208 -11.18 -12.63 -2.16
CA ASN A 208 -12.49 -12.31 -1.60
C ASN A 208 -12.46 -10.88 -1.04
N ILE A 209 -13.03 -9.96 -1.80
CA ILE A 209 -12.97 -8.52 -1.51
C ILE A 209 -14.38 -7.95 -1.49
N SER A 210 -14.72 -7.28 -0.39
CA SER A 210 -15.88 -6.40 -0.31
C SER A 210 -15.41 -5.01 0.09
N ASN A 211 -16.08 -3.98 -0.44
CA ASN A 211 -15.81 -2.61 -0.04
C ASN A 211 -16.44 -2.26 1.32
N ALA A 212 -16.23 -1.03 1.80
CA ALA A 212 -16.70 -0.64 3.13
C ALA A 212 -18.23 -0.66 3.28
N SER A 213 -18.98 -0.60 2.17
CA SER A 213 -20.44 -0.74 2.13
C SER A 213 -20.90 -2.21 2.06
N GLY A 214 -19.98 -3.17 2.09
CA GLY A 214 -20.27 -4.60 1.97
C GLY A 214 -20.55 -5.08 0.55
N ILE A 215 -20.42 -4.22 -0.46
CA ILE A 215 -20.59 -4.60 -1.87
C ILE A 215 -19.40 -5.46 -2.28
N ARG A 216 -19.70 -6.60 -2.90
CA ARG A 216 -18.70 -7.54 -3.40
C ARG A 216 -17.96 -6.91 -4.59
N VAL A 217 -16.63 -6.80 -4.46
CA VAL A 217 -15.72 -6.33 -5.51
C VAL A 217 -15.11 -7.52 -6.26
N SER A 218 -14.71 -8.57 -5.54
CA SER A 218 -14.19 -9.81 -6.13
C SER A 218 -14.53 -11.03 -5.29
N THR A 219 -14.69 -12.18 -5.94
CA THR A 219 -14.89 -13.50 -5.32
C THR A 219 -13.73 -14.46 -5.57
N GLU A 220 -12.82 -14.12 -6.47
CA GLU A 220 -11.73 -14.97 -6.90
C GLU A 220 -10.41 -14.19 -6.85
N VAL A 221 -9.31 -14.92 -6.65
CA VAL A 221 -7.97 -14.31 -6.68
C VAL A 221 -7.56 -13.98 -8.10
N GLY A 222 -6.94 -12.81 -8.29
CA GLY A 222 -6.30 -12.44 -9.54
C GLY A 222 -4.97 -13.16 -9.78
N ASN A 223 -4.14 -12.55 -10.61
CA ASN A 223 -2.80 -13.08 -10.88
C ASN A 223 -1.85 -12.68 -9.75
N VAL A 224 -1.26 -13.66 -9.06
CA VAL A 224 -0.34 -13.39 -7.95
C VAL A 224 0.93 -14.22 -8.11
N SER A 225 2.06 -13.55 -8.31
CA SER A 225 3.39 -14.16 -8.29
C SER A 225 4.10 -13.80 -6.99
N VAL A 226 4.58 -14.82 -6.27
CA VAL A 226 5.36 -14.63 -5.04
C VAL A 226 6.77 -15.19 -5.25
N THR A 227 7.77 -14.37 -4.95
CA THR A 227 9.19 -14.76 -4.93
C THR A 227 9.76 -14.60 -3.52
N LEU A 228 10.37 -15.65 -2.99
CA LEU A 228 11.15 -15.61 -1.75
C LEU A 228 12.62 -15.92 -2.08
N ASP A 229 13.55 -15.11 -1.55
CA ASP A 229 14.94 -15.56 -1.46
C ASP A 229 15.11 -16.67 -0.41
N ASP A 230 16.27 -17.31 -0.40
CA ASP A 230 16.56 -18.45 0.49
C ASP A 230 16.51 -18.10 1.99
N THR A 231 16.57 -16.81 2.33
CA THR A 231 16.58 -16.32 3.72
C THR A 231 15.21 -15.85 4.20
N SER A 232 14.28 -15.62 3.29
CA SER A 232 12.97 -15.04 3.57
C SER A 232 11.92 -16.12 3.78
N THR A 233 10.89 -15.83 4.57
CA THR A 233 9.87 -16.82 4.95
C THR A 233 8.46 -16.29 4.78
N TRP A 234 7.52 -17.19 4.56
CA TRP A 234 6.09 -16.90 4.59
C TRP A 234 5.38 -17.88 5.53
N THR A 235 4.84 -17.35 6.64
CA THR A 235 3.98 -18.09 7.56
C THR A 235 2.52 -17.90 7.18
N LEU A 236 1.83 -19.00 6.87
CA LEU A 236 0.42 -18.96 6.50
C LEU A 236 -0.45 -18.75 7.75
N THR A 237 -1.48 -17.92 7.62
CA THR A 237 -2.52 -17.72 8.66
C THR A 237 -3.89 -18.27 8.25
N ALA A 238 -4.04 -18.65 6.99
CA ALA A 238 -5.13 -19.40 6.39
C ALA A 238 -4.64 -19.97 5.04
N ASP A 239 -5.50 -20.76 4.38
CA ASP A 239 -5.21 -21.23 3.03
C ASP A 239 -5.01 -20.05 2.08
N SER A 240 -3.93 -20.09 1.30
CA SER A 240 -3.51 -19.00 0.42
C SER A 240 -3.47 -19.44 -1.03
N TYR A 241 -3.74 -18.50 -1.93
CA TYR A 241 -3.88 -18.77 -3.36
C TYR A 241 -3.00 -17.84 -4.18
N VAL A 242 -2.14 -18.43 -5.01
CA VAL A 242 -1.25 -17.70 -5.91
C VAL A 242 -1.24 -18.37 -7.28
N THR A 243 -0.89 -17.62 -8.33
CA THR A 243 -0.67 -18.19 -9.66
C THR A 243 0.71 -18.82 -9.78
N SER A 244 1.73 -18.22 -9.18
CA SER A 244 3.10 -18.72 -9.21
C SER A 244 3.83 -18.49 -7.89
N PHE A 245 4.70 -19.44 -7.57
CA PHE A 245 5.60 -19.36 -6.42
C PHE A 245 7.03 -19.68 -6.89
N HIS A 246 7.96 -18.81 -6.53
CA HIS A 246 9.38 -18.91 -6.85
C HIS A 246 10.18 -18.85 -5.54
N GLY A 247 10.72 -19.98 -5.10
CA GLY A 247 11.47 -20.06 -3.86
C GLY A 247 11.54 -21.50 -3.35
N ASN A 248 12.17 -21.69 -2.21
CA ASN A 248 12.20 -22.98 -1.55
C ASN A 248 10.88 -23.22 -0.80
N ALA A 249 10.20 -24.34 -1.07
CA ALA A 249 8.96 -24.70 -0.36
C ALA A 249 9.16 -24.79 1.16
N GLN A 250 10.35 -25.16 1.64
CA GLN A 250 10.69 -25.20 3.07
C GLN A 250 10.65 -23.83 3.75
N ASN A 251 10.64 -22.74 2.99
CA ASN A 251 10.51 -21.37 3.49
C ASN A 251 9.04 -20.95 3.69
N ILE A 252 8.09 -21.78 3.24
CA ILE A 252 6.68 -21.67 3.60
C ILE A 252 6.44 -22.44 4.90
N ILE A 253 5.99 -21.73 5.93
CA ILE A 253 5.57 -22.31 7.20
C ILE A 253 4.05 -22.47 7.13
N SER A 254 3.62 -23.73 6.93
CA SER A 254 2.23 -24.09 6.67
C SER A 254 1.28 -23.70 7.81
N ASN A 255 1.73 -23.86 9.06
CA ASN A 255 0.95 -23.55 10.26
C ASN A 255 -0.47 -24.18 10.24
N GLY A 256 -0.61 -25.39 9.66
CA GLY A 256 -1.90 -26.07 9.51
C GLY A 256 -2.71 -25.68 8.28
N HIS A 257 -2.17 -24.84 7.39
CA HIS A 257 -2.79 -24.33 6.18
C HIS A 257 -2.04 -24.76 4.91
N THR A 258 -2.70 -24.58 3.76
CA THR A 258 -2.17 -24.95 2.44
C THR A 258 -1.94 -23.72 1.57
N LEU A 259 -0.78 -23.66 0.93
CA LEU A 259 -0.55 -22.76 -0.21
C LEU A 259 -0.94 -23.47 -1.49
N TYR A 260 -1.91 -22.93 -2.22
CA TYR A 260 -2.30 -23.41 -3.55
C TYR A 260 -1.63 -22.54 -4.62
N VAL A 261 -0.80 -23.18 -5.46
CA VAL A 261 -0.13 -22.57 -6.60
C VAL A 261 -0.83 -23.05 -7.87
N SER A 262 -1.49 -22.13 -8.59
CA SER A 262 -2.33 -22.43 -9.74
C SER A 262 -3.34 -23.57 -9.46
N GLY A 263 -3.98 -23.51 -8.29
CA GLY A 263 -4.97 -24.49 -7.83
C GLY A 263 -4.40 -25.83 -7.33
N THR A 264 -3.08 -26.01 -7.34
CA THR A 264 -2.42 -27.23 -6.84
C THR A 264 -1.77 -26.96 -5.48
N ALA A 265 -2.01 -27.81 -4.49
CA ALA A 265 -1.36 -27.69 -3.19
C ALA A 265 0.17 -27.80 -3.33
N LEU A 266 0.90 -26.81 -2.83
CA LEU A 266 2.36 -26.84 -2.76
C LEU A 266 2.79 -27.92 -1.77
N THR A 267 3.73 -28.76 -2.18
CA THR A 267 4.28 -29.83 -1.34
C THR A 267 5.66 -29.46 -0.81
N GLY A 268 6.09 -30.09 0.28
CA GLY A 268 7.39 -29.81 0.88
C GLY A 268 7.45 -28.49 1.65
N THR A 269 6.32 -28.01 2.18
CA THR A 269 6.27 -26.90 3.15
C THR A 269 6.72 -27.37 4.53
N LYS A 270 7.13 -26.42 5.37
CA LYS A 270 7.52 -26.65 6.77
C LYS A 270 6.31 -26.62 7.73
#